data_AF-A0A1B8E100-F1
#
_entry.id   AF-A0A1B8E100-F1
#
_cell.length_a   1.000
_cell.length_b   1.000
_cell.length_c   1.000
_cell.angle_alpha   90.00
_cell.angle_beta   90.00
_cell.angle_gamma   90.00
#
_symmetry.space_group_name_H-M   'P 1'
#
loop_
_entity.id
_entity.type
_entity.pdbx_description
1 polymer ?
#
loop_
_entity_poly.entity_id
_entity_poly.type
_entity_poly.pdbx_seq_one_letter_code
_entity_poly.pdbx_strand_id
1 'polypeptide(L)' 'MASQSPNNPSPARVNWHLYSDDSGIIQPHEYLEEYVPGGLHTVTLGDTFHDGRYRIQNKIGYGGHSTVWLARDLQEECV' A
#
# COMPACT_ATOMS: atom_id res chain seq x y z
N MET A 1 21.55 21.80 -21.38
CA MET A 1 20.54 21.18 -22.28
C MET A 1 19.96 19.96 -21.58
N ALA A 2 18.80 20.11 -20.97
CA ALA A 2 17.84 19.03 -20.71
C ALA A 2 16.49 19.73 -20.56
N SER A 3 15.64 19.57 -21.58
CA SER A 3 14.36 20.22 -21.72
C SER A 3 13.39 19.76 -20.61
N GLN A 4 12.85 20.69 -19.85
CA GLN A 4 11.66 20.43 -19.04
C GLN A 4 10.51 20.08 -20.00
N SER A 5 9.86 18.94 -19.78
CA SER A 5 8.68 18.53 -20.56
C SER A 5 7.44 19.27 -20.03
N PRO A 6 6.76 20.09 -20.84
CA PRO A 6 5.84 21.11 -20.31
C PRO A 6 4.40 20.63 -20.10
N ASN A 7 4.08 19.33 -20.15
CA ASN A 7 2.68 18.87 -20.05
C ASN A 7 2.56 17.45 -19.48
N ASN A 8 2.88 17.26 -18.21
CA ASN A 8 2.36 16.10 -17.47
C ASN A 8 1.11 16.56 -16.72
N PRO A 9 -0.12 16.20 -17.15
CA PRO A 9 -1.31 16.55 -16.40
C PRO A 9 -1.15 15.92 -15.03
N SER A 10 -1.03 16.75 -14.00
CA SER A 10 -1.04 16.30 -12.61
C SER A 10 -2.24 15.37 -12.46
N PRO A 11 -2.09 14.11 -12.00
CA PRO A 11 -3.24 13.27 -11.73
C PRO A 11 -4.01 13.99 -10.63
N ALA A 12 -5.04 14.74 -11.03
CA ALA A 12 -5.62 15.87 -10.31
C ALA A 12 -6.34 15.50 -8.99
N ARG A 13 -6.03 14.34 -8.42
CA ARG A 13 -6.61 13.81 -7.18
C ARG A 13 -5.62 13.08 -6.29
N VAL A 14 -4.32 13.07 -6.59
CA VAL A 14 -3.33 12.52 -5.63
C VAL A 14 -2.93 13.63 -4.69
N ASN A 15 -3.55 13.66 -3.51
CA ASN A 15 -3.13 14.53 -2.43
C ASN A 15 -1.88 13.92 -1.77
N TRP A 16 -0.70 14.45 -2.09
CA TRP A 16 0.56 14.02 -1.49
C TRP A 16 0.63 14.25 0.03
N HIS A 17 -0.23 15.13 0.59
CA HIS A 17 -0.37 15.30 2.03
C HIS A 17 -0.93 14.06 2.76
N LEU A 18 -1.38 13.02 2.03
CA LEU A 18 -1.74 11.74 2.64
C LEU A 18 -0.52 10.85 2.94
N TYR A 19 0.64 11.13 2.34
CA TYR A 19 1.89 10.36 2.50
C TYR A 19 2.98 11.12 3.25
N SER A 20 2.72 12.38 3.62
CA SER A 20 3.59 13.23 4.40
C SER A 20 2.91 13.55 5.72
N ASP A 21 3.58 13.25 6.82
CA ASP A 21 3.27 13.89 8.09
C ASP A 21 3.70 15.38 8.06
N ASP A 22 3.50 16.11 9.16
CA ASP A 22 3.92 17.52 9.29
C ASP A 22 5.44 17.74 9.06
N SER A 23 6.23 16.67 8.93
CA SER A 23 7.67 16.75 8.62
C SER A 23 7.97 16.94 7.14
N GLY A 24 6.98 16.78 6.24
CA GLY A 24 7.18 16.90 4.79
C GLY A 24 8.00 15.76 4.18
N ILE A 25 8.27 14.69 4.93
CA ILE A 25 8.95 13.49 4.45
C ILE A 25 7.92 12.54 3.84
N ILE A 26 8.18 12.08 2.62
CA ILE A 26 7.44 10.94 2.05
C ILE A 26 7.82 9.73 2.89
N GLN A 27 6.85 9.09 3.55
CA GLN A 27 7.15 7.88 4.31
C GLN A 27 7.83 6.85 3.38
N PRO A 28 9.01 6.33 3.76
CA PRO A 28 9.70 5.33 2.96
C PRO A 28 8.83 4.08 2.83
N HIS A 29 9.21 3.11 2.00
CA HIS A 29 8.62 1.77 2.15
C HIS A 29 9.12 1.15 3.47
N GLU A 30 8.42 0.12 3.98
CA GLU A 30 8.94 -0.71 5.08
C GLU A 30 10.31 -1.28 4.75
N TYR A 31 11.08 -1.60 5.77
CA TYR A 31 12.40 -2.18 5.62
C TYR A 31 12.31 -3.62 5.10
N LEU A 32 13.02 -3.93 4.02
CA LEU A 32 13.02 -5.27 3.44
C LEU A 32 13.58 -6.31 4.43
N GLU A 33 14.46 -5.88 5.32
CA GLU A 33 15.12 -6.67 6.35
C GLU A 33 14.14 -7.14 7.43
N GLU A 34 12.95 -6.54 7.54
CA GLU A 34 11.93 -6.94 8.52
C GLU A 34 11.13 -8.19 8.07
N TYR A 35 11.26 -8.61 6.82
CA TYR A 35 10.62 -9.83 6.29
C TYR A 35 11.42 -11.10 6.68
N VAL A 36 11.34 -11.46 7.95
CA VAL A 36 12.02 -12.62 8.56
C VAL A 36 11.04 -13.45 9.40
N PRO A 37 11.37 -14.70 9.74
CA PRO A 37 10.60 -15.44 10.74
C PRO A 37 10.46 -14.64 12.06
N GLY A 38 9.22 -14.38 12.48
CA GLY A 38 8.91 -13.55 13.65
C GLY A 38 8.83 -12.04 13.38
N GLY A 39 9.08 -11.61 12.14
CA GLY A 39 8.93 -10.23 11.66
C GLY A 39 7.67 -10.05 10.80
N LEU A 40 7.79 -9.20 9.77
CA LEU A 40 6.71 -8.94 8.83
C LEU A 40 6.35 -10.20 8.03
N HIS A 41 5.04 -10.40 7.85
CA HIS A 41 4.52 -11.47 7.03
C HIS A 41 4.53 -11.07 5.55
N THR A 42 5.05 -11.95 4.69
CA THR A 42 5.01 -11.75 3.23
C THR A 42 3.58 -11.90 2.72
N VAL A 43 3.08 -10.92 1.98
CA VAL A 43 1.73 -10.91 1.39
C VAL A 43 1.82 -10.60 -0.10
N THR A 44 1.10 -11.38 -0.91
CA THR A 44 1.04 -11.24 -2.37
C THR A 44 -0.37 -10.88 -2.83
N LEU A 45 -0.49 -10.21 -3.97
CA LEU A 45 -1.79 -9.97 -4.60
C LEU A 45 -2.50 -11.28 -4.92
N GLY A 46 -3.78 -11.36 -4.57
CA GLY A 46 -4.58 -12.57 -4.75
C GLY A 46 -4.54 -13.54 -3.58
N ASP A 47 -3.64 -13.35 -2.60
CA ASP A 47 -3.66 -14.14 -1.36
C ASP A 47 -5.01 -14.03 -0.67
N THR A 48 -5.39 -15.12 0.02
CA THR A 48 -6.65 -15.19 0.77
C THR A 48 -6.41 -15.44 2.25
N PHE A 49 -7.07 -14.65 3.09
CA PHE A 49 -7.03 -14.79 4.54
C PHE A 49 -8.41 -15.12 5.10
N HIS A 50 -8.43 -15.68 6.31
CA HIS A 50 -9.65 -16.07 7.03
C HIS A 50 -10.52 -17.03 6.18
N ASP A 51 -9.99 -18.23 5.93
CA ASP A 51 -10.67 -19.31 5.20
C ASP A 51 -11.24 -18.90 3.84
N GLY A 52 -10.49 -18.05 3.11
CA GLY A 52 -10.89 -17.61 1.77
C GLY A 52 -11.74 -16.34 1.73
N ARG A 53 -12.15 -15.78 2.88
CA ARG A 53 -13.05 -14.60 2.92
C ARG A 53 -12.41 -13.33 2.37
N TYR A 54 -11.18 -13.02 2.75
CA TYR A 54 -10.53 -11.76 2.40
C TYR A 54 -9.48 -11.97 1.33
N ARG A 55 -9.72 -11.47 0.11
CA ARG A 55 -8.77 -11.55 -1.00
C ARG A 55 -8.01 -10.26 -1.20
N ILE A 56 -6.69 -10.30 -1.08
CA ILE A 56 -5.80 -9.14 -1.20
C ILE A 56 -5.86 -8.53 -2.61
N GLN A 57 -6.05 -7.21 -2.70
CA GLN A 57 -6.15 -6.46 -3.95
C GLN A 57 -5.00 -5.48 -4.17
N ASN A 58 -4.59 -4.74 -3.13
CA ASN A 58 -3.52 -3.75 -3.22
C ASN A 58 -2.89 -3.51 -1.84
N LYS A 59 -1.64 -3.09 -1.82
CA LYS A 59 -1.01 -2.55 -0.61
C LYS A 59 -1.36 -1.06 -0.49
N ILE A 60 -1.73 -0.62 0.71
CA ILE A 60 -2.15 0.77 0.95
C ILE A 60 -1.31 1.48 2.01
N GLY A 61 -0.45 0.76 2.74
CA GLY A 61 0.49 1.37 3.64
C GLY A 61 1.29 0.37 4.46
N TYR A 62 2.09 0.91 5.37
CA TYR A 62 2.74 0.19 6.44
C TYR A 62 2.91 1.14 7.63
N GLY A 63 3.19 0.59 8.80
CA GLY A 63 3.62 1.30 10.00
C GLY A 63 4.69 0.48 10.69
N GLY A 64 5.17 0.95 11.84
CA GLY A 64 6.40 0.43 12.47
C GLY A 64 6.47 -1.09 12.69
N HIS A 65 5.33 -1.81 12.77
CA HIS A 65 5.32 -3.27 12.98
C HIS A 65 4.29 -3.99 12.10
N SER A 66 3.72 -3.31 11.09
CA SER A 66 2.60 -3.88 10.33
C SER A 66 2.50 -3.31 8.93
N THR A 67 2.18 -4.15 7.96
CA THR A 67 1.75 -3.71 6.62
C THR A 67 0.23 -3.67 6.53
N VAL A 68 -0.31 -2.72 5.78
CA VAL A 68 -1.76 -2.54 5.60
C VAL A 68 -2.14 -2.78 4.15
N TRP A 69 -3.11 -3.66 3.94
CA TRP A 69 -3.55 -4.12 2.63
C TRP A 69 -5.05 -3.90 2.44
N LEU A 70 -5.43 -3.45 1.25
CA LEU A 70 -6.81 -3.47 0.79
C LEU A 70 -7.18 -4.91 0.42
N ALA A 71 -8.22 -5.43 1.06
CA ALA A 71 -8.80 -6.73 0.75
C ALA A 71 -10.26 -6.58 0.31
N ARG A 72 -10.68 -7.47 -0.60
CA ARG A 72 -12.10 -7.65 -0.94
C ARG A 72 -12.69 -8.70 -0.01
N ASP A 73 -13.79 -8.39 0.66
CA ASP A 73 -14.59 -9.37 1.38
C ASP A 73 -15.47 -10.14 0.39
N LEU A 74 -15.32 -11.47 0.35
CA LEU A 74 -16.06 -12.36 -0.54
C LEU A 74 -17.31 -12.95 0.12
N GLN A 75 -17.56 -12.70 1.41
CA GLN A 75 -18.77 -13.13 2.12
C GLN A 75 -19.87 -12.07 2.16
N GLU A 76 -19.53 -10.80 1.92
CA GLU A 76 -20.52 -9.71 1.81
C GLU A 76 -21.17 -9.61 0.43
N GLU A 77 -20.81 -10.50 -0.51
CA GLU A 77 -21.54 -10.67 -1.77
C GLU A 77 -22.81 -11.51 -1.50
N CYS A 78 -23.83 -10.87 -0.91
CA CYS A 78 -25.20 -11.34 -1.03
C CYS A 78 -25.61 -11.14 -2.50
N VAL A 79 -25.77 -12.26 -3.21
CA VAL A 79 -26.32 -12.34 -4.56
C VAL A 79 -27.78 -11.91 -4.58
#